data_AF-F9Q692-F1
#
_entry.id   AF-F9Q692-F1
#
_cell.length_a   1.000
_cell.length_b   1.000
_cell.length_c   1.000
_cell.angle_alpha   90.00
_cell.angle_beta   90.00
_cell.angle_gamma   90.00
#
_symmetry.space_group_name_H-M   'P 1'
#
loop_
_entity.id
_entity.type
_entity.pdbx_description
1 polymer ?
#
loop_
_entity_poly.entity_id
_entity_poly.type
_entity_poly.pdbx_seq_one_letter_code
_entity_poly.pdbx_strand_id
1 'polypeptide(L)'
;MHLSEGVLHTPVLLSGAALAIAGIAVGLRRLESENLPLTALFAAAFFVAGTIHVPVGIGSVHLILNGMAGLFLGWAVFPAFLIALLLQVIFFSFGGFAVLGVNLCVMAAPAVIVHYLFRSRLQPQMTLKDRLLVGIGAGVIGVGGAGALASFVLMLDGGKSYLDLVWLLLVSHVPVFILDSIISVGVITSLCKMYPAVLNRTENFS
;
A
#
# COMPACT_ATOMS: atom_id res chain seq x y z
N MET A 1 5.03 0.80 7.10
CA MET A 1 4.98 2.08 7.82
C MET A 1 3.66 2.22 8.54
N HIS A 2 3.67 2.06 9.86
CA HIS A 2 2.56 2.50 10.69
C HIS A 2 3.00 3.68 11.53
N LEU A 3 2.24 4.77 11.49
CA LEU A 3 2.34 5.80 12.49
C LEU A 3 1.74 5.27 13.80
N SER A 4 2.45 5.49 14.91
CA SER A 4 2.02 5.05 16.22
C SER A 4 0.92 5.95 16.80
N GLU A 5 0.11 5.37 17.67
CA GLU A 5 -0.92 6.07 18.43
C GLU A 5 -0.30 7.23 19.23
N GLY A 6 -0.99 8.37 19.31
CA GLY A 6 -0.54 9.53 20.07
C GLY A 6 0.58 10.38 19.42
N VAL A 7 1.03 10.05 18.21
CA VAL A 7 2.05 10.84 17.49
C VAL A 7 1.47 12.09 16.82
N LEU A 8 0.26 11.98 16.27
CA LEU A 8 -0.37 13.05 15.47
C LEU A 8 -1.42 13.83 16.27
N HIS A 9 -1.58 15.12 15.97
CA HIS A 9 -2.60 15.95 16.58
C HIS A 9 -4.00 15.68 15.98
N THR A 10 -5.04 15.96 16.77
CA THR A 10 -6.45 15.73 16.42
C THR A 10 -6.87 16.22 15.03
N PRO A 11 -6.46 17.41 14.54
CA PRO A 11 -6.86 17.87 13.21
C PRO A 11 -6.36 16.98 12.07
N VAL A 12 -5.13 16.46 12.18
CA VAL A 12 -4.54 15.56 11.19
C VAL A 12 -5.22 14.19 11.24
N LEU A 13 -5.56 13.71 12.43
CA LEU A 13 -6.33 12.46 12.60
C LEU A 13 -7.71 12.54 11.94
N LEU A 14 -8.45 13.62 12.21
CA LEU A 14 -9.79 13.82 11.65
C LEU A 14 -9.78 13.96 10.13
N SER A 15 -8.81 14.71 9.57
CA SER A 15 -8.66 14.84 8.12
C SER A 15 -8.28 13.52 7.47
N GLY A 16 -7.36 12.75 8.06
CA GLY A 16 -7.01 11.41 7.60
C GLY A 16 -8.18 10.44 7.65
N ALA A 17 -9.00 10.47 8.71
CA ALA A 17 -10.21 9.66 8.81
C ALA A 17 -11.25 10.04 7.75
N ALA A 18 -11.47 11.33 7.50
CA ALA A 18 -12.39 11.79 6.46
C ALA A 18 -11.96 11.33 5.05
N LEU A 19 -10.67 11.47 4.73
CA LEU A 19 -10.11 10.99 3.46
C LEU A 19 -10.18 9.46 3.33
N ALA A 20 -9.91 8.75 4.42
CA ALA A 20 -10.03 7.29 4.46
C ALA A 20 -11.47 6.85 4.16
N ILE A 21 -12.46 7.46 4.80
CA ILE A 21 -13.89 7.17 4.57
C ILE A 21 -14.25 7.41 3.10
N ALA A 22 -13.81 8.52 2.51
CA ALA A 22 -14.04 8.80 1.10
C ALA A 22 -13.40 7.73 0.19
N GLY A 23 -12.15 7.35 0.45
CA GLY A 23 -11.45 6.30 -0.28
C GLY A 23 -12.13 4.93 -0.15
N ILE A 24 -12.58 4.57 1.05
CA ILE A 24 -13.35 3.35 1.30
C ILE A 24 -14.68 3.37 0.54
N ALA A 25 -15.41 4.49 0.58
CA ALA A 25 -16.68 4.61 -0.14
C ALA A 25 -16.49 4.43 -1.65
N VAL A 26 -15.45 5.03 -2.24
CA VAL A 26 -15.10 4.83 -3.65
C VAL A 26 -14.67 3.38 -3.92
N GLY A 27 -13.85 2.81 -3.04
CA GLY A 27 -13.37 1.43 -3.16
C GLY A 27 -14.50 0.41 -3.11
N LEU A 28 -15.44 0.54 -2.17
CA LEU A 28 -16.61 -0.33 -2.05
C LEU A 28 -17.54 -0.19 -3.26
N ARG A 29 -17.74 1.02 -3.78
CA ARG A 29 -18.55 1.24 -5.00
C ARG A 29 -17.94 0.59 -6.25
N ARG A 30 -16.62 0.42 -6.29
CA ARG A 30 -15.89 -0.18 -7.41
C ARG A 30 -15.52 -1.65 -7.19
N LEU A 31 -15.89 -2.21 -6.04
CA LEU A 31 -15.61 -3.60 -5.69
C LEU A 31 -16.71 -4.50 -6.27
N GLU A 32 -16.37 -5.21 -7.33
CA GLU A 32 -17.25 -6.21 -7.94
C GLU A 32 -17.12 -7.54 -7.20
N SER A 33 -18.20 -8.32 -7.16
CA SER A 33 -18.24 -9.60 -6.46
C SER A 33 -17.20 -10.60 -6.98
N GLU A 34 -16.91 -10.57 -8.28
CA GLU A 34 -15.90 -11.41 -8.93
C GLU A 34 -14.48 -11.10 -8.46
N ASN A 35 -14.23 -9.86 -8.04
CA ASN A 35 -12.93 -9.40 -7.56
C ASN A 35 -12.76 -9.59 -6.04
N LEU A 36 -13.79 -10.07 -5.32
CA LEU A 36 -13.72 -10.32 -3.88
C LEU A 36 -12.61 -11.31 -3.49
N PRO A 37 -12.43 -12.47 -4.17
CA PRO A 37 -11.37 -13.41 -3.80
C PRO A 37 -9.98 -12.80 -3.95
N LEU A 38 -9.75 -12.04 -5.03
CA LEU A 38 -8.48 -11.36 -5.27
C LEU A 38 -8.22 -10.26 -4.23
N THR A 39 -9.26 -9.50 -3.90
CA THR A 39 -9.21 -8.45 -2.87
C THR A 39 -8.87 -9.05 -1.51
N ALA A 40 -9.52 -10.15 -1.13
CA ALA A 40 -9.25 -10.86 0.12
C ALA A 40 -7.84 -11.45 0.15
N LEU A 41 -7.34 -11.98 -0.98
CA LEU A 41 -5.98 -12.51 -1.09
C LEU A 41 -4.94 -11.41 -0.82
N PHE A 42 -5.07 -10.23 -1.44
CA PHE A 42 -4.14 -9.13 -1.20
C PHE A 42 -4.28 -8.55 0.21
N ALA A 43 -5.49 -8.48 0.77
CA ALA A 43 -5.69 -8.09 2.18
C ALA A 43 -4.98 -9.07 3.13
N ALA A 44 -5.12 -10.37 2.90
CA ALA A 44 -4.47 -11.41 3.69
C ALA A 44 -2.94 -11.39 3.51
N ALA A 45 -2.46 -11.23 2.27
CA ALA A 45 -1.03 -11.12 1.99
C ALA A 45 -0.42 -9.88 2.68
N PHE A 46 -1.09 -8.74 2.63
CA PHE A 46 -0.69 -7.53 3.36
C PHE A 46 -0.67 -7.77 4.87
N PHE A 47 -1.73 -8.38 5.41
CA PHE A 47 -1.83 -8.70 6.84
C PHE A 47 -0.66 -9.58 7.29
N VAL A 48 -0.44 -10.71 6.61
CA VAL A 48 0.62 -11.69 6.93
C VAL A 48 2.00 -11.07 6.74
N ALA A 49 2.26 -10.40 5.62
CA ALA A 49 3.54 -9.75 5.35
C ALA A 49 3.85 -8.66 6.39
N GLY A 50 2.83 -7.93 6.83
CA GLY A 50 2.94 -6.94 7.90
C GLY A 50 3.21 -7.52 9.28
N THR A 51 2.95 -8.81 9.52
CA THR A 51 3.33 -9.45 10.80
C THR A 51 4.85 -9.65 10.90
N ILE A 52 5.54 -9.81 9.77
CA ILE A 52 7.01 -9.86 9.71
C ILE A 52 7.52 -8.42 9.69
N HIS A 53 7.61 -7.84 10.89
CA HIS A 53 8.04 -6.46 11.07
C HIS A 53 9.26 -6.38 11.99
N VAL A 54 10.12 -5.41 11.70
CA VAL A 54 11.23 -5.03 12.56
C VAL A 54 10.88 -3.66 13.17
N PRO A 55 10.81 -3.53 14.50
CA PRO A 55 10.54 -2.24 15.13
C PRO A 55 11.73 -1.30 14.89
N VAL A 56 11.45 -0.08 14.41
CA VAL A 56 12.46 0.95 14.19
C VAL A 56 11.91 2.31 14.62
N GLY A 57 12.47 2.87 15.71
CA GLY A 57 12.02 4.13 16.28
C GLY A 57 10.58 4.06 16.78
N ILE A 58 9.75 5.02 16.35
CA ILE A 58 8.33 5.11 16.70
C ILE A 58 7.41 4.33 15.73
N GLY A 59 7.97 3.51 14.85
CA GLY A 59 7.22 2.78 13.84
C GLY A 59 7.79 1.40 13.59
N SER A 60 7.26 0.74 12.57
CA SER A 60 7.70 -0.58 12.13
C SER A 60 7.99 -0.61 10.64
N VAL A 61 9.08 -1.33 10.32
CA VAL A 61 9.51 -1.64 8.96
C VAL A 61 9.00 -3.03 8.64
N HIS A 62 8.15 -3.16 7.63
CA HIS A 62 7.59 -4.43 7.20
C HIS A 62 7.36 -4.41 5.69
N LEU A 63 7.23 -5.60 5.10
CA LEU A 63 6.80 -5.74 3.72
C LEU A 63 5.38 -5.17 3.57
N ILE A 64 5.18 -4.33 2.54
CA ILE A 64 3.93 -3.60 2.36
C ILE A 64 3.18 -4.12 1.14
N LEU A 65 3.87 -4.44 0.04
CA LEU A 65 3.28 -4.92 -1.22
C LEU A 65 2.14 -4.02 -1.73
N ASN A 66 2.11 -2.74 -1.31
CA ASN A 66 1.00 -1.83 -1.59
C ASN A 66 0.93 -1.47 -3.07
N GLY A 67 2.07 -1.26 -3.72
CA GLY A 67 2.09 -1.02 -5.15
C GLY A 67 1.47 -2.16 -5.93
N MET A 68 1.78 -3.41 -5.56
CA MET A 68 1.20 -4.59 -6.18
C MET A 68 -0.30 -4.71 -5.91
N ALA A 69 -0.72 -4.55 -4.66
CA ALA A 69 -2.14 -4.57 -4.30
C ALA A 69 -2.92 -3.50 -5.08
N GLY A 70 -2.39 -2.28 -5.16
CA GLY A 70 -2.98 -1.19 -5.95
C GLY A 70 -3.03 -1.50 -7.44
N LEU A 71 -1.95 -2.05 -8.00
CA LEU A 71 -1.88 -2.41 -9.42
C LEU A 71 -3.05 -3.32 -9.84
N PHE A 72 -3.38 -4.33 -9.02
CA PHE A 72 -4.46 -5.27 -9.32
C PHE A 72 -5.84 -4.80 -8.84
N LEU A 73 -5.94 -4.23 -7.63
CA LEU A 73 -7.23 -3.89 -7.02
C LEU A 73 -7.74 -2.49 -7.35
N GLY A 74 -6.85 -1.57 -7.73
CA GLY A 74 -7.18 -0.16 -7.88
C GLY A 74 -7.78 0.40 -6.59
N TRP A 75 -8.95 1.02 -6.69
CA TRP A 75 -9.64 1.60 -5.54
C TRP A 75 -10.10 0.57 -4.50
N ALA A 76 -10.28 -0.70 -4.87
CA ALA A 76 -10.62 -1.76 -3.92
C ALA A 76 -9.48 -2.02 -2.90
N VAL A 77 -8.28 -1.45 -3.10
CA VAL A 77 -7.20 -1.48 -2.11
C VAL A 77 -7.58 -0.79 -0.79
N PHE A 78 -8.45 0.22 -0.82
CA PHE A 78 -8.89 0.92 0.39
C PHE A 78 -9.66 0.01 1.35
N PRO A 79 -10.79 -0.63 0.95
CA PRO A 79 -11.48 -1.57 1.83
C PRO A 79 -10.61 -2.80 2.16
N ALA A 80 -9.76 -3.28 1.24
CA ALA A 80 -8.85 -4.39 1.51
C ALA A 80 -7.88 -4.07 2.66
N PHE A 81 -7.21 -2.93 2.58
CA PHE A 81 -6.22 -2.52 3.56
C PHE A 81 -6.87 -2.08 4.87
N LEU A 82 -8.08 -1.51 4.84
CA LEU A 82 -8.83 -1.24 6.07
C LEU A 82 -8.98 -2.50 6.92
N ILE A 83 -9.44 -3.60 6.32
CA ILE A 83 -9.62 -4.87 7.03
C ILE A 83 -8.28 -5.36 7.56
N ALA A 84 -7.24 -5.38 6.73
CA ALA A 84 -5.93 -5.87 7.14
C ALA A 84 -5.31 -5.04 8.28
N LEU A 85 -5.40 -3.70 8.20
CA LEU A 85 -4.94 -2.78 9.24
C LEU A 85 -5.76 -2.93 10.53
N LEU A 86 -7.08 -3.06 10.43
CA LEU A 86 -7.94 -3.27 11.59
C LEU A 86 -7.58 -4.58 12.31
N LEU A 87 -7.35 -5.66 11.57
CA LEU A 87 -6.90 -6.92 12.15
C LEU A 87 -5.51 -6.79 12.80
N GLN A 88 -4.60 -6.00 12.22
CA GLN A 88 -3.29 -5.73 12.83
C GLN A 88 -3.39 -4.96 14.15
N VAL A 89 -4.29 -3.96 14.21
CA VAL A 89 -4.57 -3.24 15.46
C VAL A 89 -5.13 -4.19 16.51
N ILE A 90 -6.10 -5.05 16.15
CA ILE A 90 -6.77 -5.96 17.09
C ILE A 90 -5.83 -7.07 17.60
N PHE A 91 -5.10 -7.75 16.71
CA PHE A 91 -4.31 -8.92 17.09
C PHE A 91 -2.90 -8.59 17.57
N PHE A 92 -2.32 -7.50 17.07
CA PHE A 92 -0.91 -7.17 17.33
C PHE A 92 -0.72 -5.79 17.96
N SER A 93 -1.80 -5.03 18.18
CA SER A 93 -1.73 -3.66 18.71
C SER A 93 -0.84 -2.72 17.86
N PHE A 94 -0.75 -2.97 16.54
CA PHE A 94 0.03 -2.15 15.63
C PHE A 94 -0.80 -1.05 14.99
N GLY A 95 -0.25 0.17 14.94
CA GLY A 95 -0.77 1.26 14.12
C GLY A 95 -2.07 1.91 14.59
N GLY A 96 -2.47 1.70 15.86
CA GLY A 96 -3.48 2.49 16.59
C GLY A 96 -4.89 2.55 16.00
N PHE A 97 -5.88 2.88 16.82
CA PHE A 97 -7.25 3.11 16.32
C PHE A 97 -7.41 4.54 15.78
N ALA A 98 -6.80 5.55 16.41
CA ALA A 98 -7.02 6.93 15.99
C ALA A 98 -6.25 7.25 14.70
N VAL A 99 -5.05 6.70 14.55
CA VAL A 99 -4.20 6.87 13.36
C VAL A 99 -4.54 5.91 12.22
N LEU A 100 -5.53 5.02 12.39
CA LEU A 100 -5.95 4.02 11.39
C LEU A 100 -6.30 4.67 10.03
N GLY A 101 -7.05 5.76 10.05
CA GLY A 101 -7.45 6.47 8.83
C GLY A 101 -6.26 7.07 8.08
N VAL A 102 -5.31 7.66 8.82
CA VAL A 102 -4.07 8.20 8.25
C VAL A 102 -3.22 7.08 7.66
N ASN A 103 -3.00 6.00 8.41
CA ASN A 103 -2.24 4.83 7.95
C ASN A 103 -2.85 4.22 6.69
N LEU A 104 -4.18 4.11 6.64
CA LEU A 104 -4.88 3.66 5.44
C LEU A 104 -4.61 4.57 4.25
N CYS A 105 -4.72 5.89 4.40
CA CYS A 105 -4.44 6.83 3.32
C CYS A 105 -2.99 6.76 2.85
N VAL A 106 -2.04 6.71 3.80
CA VAL A 106 -0.60 6.60 3.54
C VAL A 106 -0.28 5.37 2.69
N MET A 107 -0.94 4.25 2.94
CA MET A 107 -0.67 3.00 2.22
C MET A 107 -1.47 2.86 0.92
N ALA A 108 -2.73 3.25 0.93
CA ALA A 108 -3.67 3.05 -0.18
C ALA A 108 -3.55 4.11 -1.28
N ALA A 109 -3.24 5.37 -0.96
CA ALA A 109 -3.15 6.41 -1.98
C ALA A 109 -2.02 6.16 -2.99
N PRO A 110 -0.77 5.84 -2.57
CA PRO A 110 0.29 5.47 -3.52
C PRO A 110 -0.04 4.21 -4.33
N ALA A 111 -0.75 3.26 -3.73
CA ALA A 111 -1.21 2.05 -4.40
C ALA A 111 -2.17 2.39 -5.57
N VAL A 112 -3.11 3.31 -5.36
CA VAL A 112 -4.00 3.79 -6.43
C VAL A 112 -3.22 4.56 -7.51
N ILE A 113 -2.18 5.30 -7.16
CA ILE A 113 -1.31 5.96 -8.16
C ILE A 113 -0.62 4.91 -9.04
N VAL A 114 -0.07 3.85 -8.45
CA VAL A 114 0.54 2.73 -9.19
C VAL A 114 -0.45 2.10 -10.16
N HIS A 115 -1.71 1.92 -9.74
CA HIS A 115 -2.78 1.42 -10.60
C HIS A 115 -2.93 2.25 -11.87
N TYR A 116 -3.10 3.56 -11.74
CA TYR A 116 -3.33 4.42 -12.90
C TYR A 116 -2.12 4.56 -13.80
N LEU A 117 -0.90 4.50 -13.25
CA LEU A 117 0.33 4.60 -14.03
C LEU A 117 0.67 3.33 -14.82
N PHE A 118 0.45 2.16 -14.22
CA PHE A 118 0.99 0.91 -14.76
C PHE A 118 -0.04 -0.12 -15.18
N ARG A 119 -1.32 0.01 -14.81
CA ARG A 119 -2.35 -0.96 -15.20
C ARG A 119 -2.45 -1.12 -16.72
N SER A 120 -2.33 -0.04 -17.48
CA SER A 120 -2.39 -0.09 -18.95
C SER A 120 -1.22 -0.85 -19.59
N ARG A 121 -0.12 -1.02 -18.86
CA ARG A 121 1.07 -1.74 -19.30
C ARG A 121 1.07 -3.22 -18.92
N LEU A 122 0.13 -3.67 -18.07
CA LEU A 122 -0.05 -5.09 -17.79
C LEU A 122 -0.67 -5.77 -19.01
N GLN A 123 0.13 -6.62 -19.64
CA GLN A 123 -0.29 -7.40 -20.81
C GLN A 123 0.31 -8.81 -20.72
N PRO A 124 -0.35 -9.83 -21.30
CA PRO A 124 0.16 -11.21 -21.23
C PRO A 124 1.55 -11.37 -21.85
N GLN A 125 1.85 -10.61 -22.90
CA GLN A 125 3.09 -10.68 -23.67
C GLN A 125 4.07 -9.55 -23.32
N MET A 126 4.12 -9.12 -22.06
CA MET A 126 5.08 -8.10 -21.63
C MET A 126 6.52 -8.51 -21.90
N THR A 127 7.31 -7.58 -22.44
CA THR A 127 8.76 -7.74 -22.57
C THR A 127 9.42 -7.79 -21.18
N LEU A 128 10.64 -8.33 -21.08
CA LEU A 128 11.39 -8.33 -19.82
C LEU A 128 11.57 -6.90 -19.26
N LYS A 129 11.77 -5.92 -20.15
CA LYS A 129 11.92 -4.51 -19.77
C LYS A 129 10.63 -3.96 -19.15
N ASP A 130 9.47 -4.28 -19.71
CA ASP A 130 8.18 -3.84 -19.17
C ASP A 130 7.88 -4.50 -17.82
N ARG A 131 8.22 -5.78 -17.64
CA ARG A 131 8.06 -6.48 -16.34
C ARG A 131 8.90 -5.84 -15.25
N LEU A 132 10.15 -5.52 -15.57
CA LEU A 132 11.04 -4.82 -14.65
C LEU A 132 10.52 -3.41 -14.35
N LEU A 133 10.08 -2.67 -15.36
CA LEU A 133 9.54 -1.33 -15.18
C LEU A 133 8.31 -1.31 -14.29
N VAL A 134 7.34 -2.19 -14.55
CA VAL A 134 6.09 -2.25 -13.76
C VAL A 134 6.37 -2.78 -12.35
N GLY A 135 7.20 -3.81 -12.19
CA GLY A 135 7.51 -4.36 -10.87
C GLY A 135 8.32 -3.42 -9.99
N ILE A 136 9.40 -2.85 -10.53
CA ILE A 136 10.20 -1.84 -9.81
C ILE A 136 9.35 -0.59 -9.58
N GLY A 137 8.59 -0.14 -10.57
CA GLY A 137 7.69 1.00 -10.45
C GLY A 137 6.62 0.80 -9.36
N ALA A 138 6.03 -0.39 -9.27
CA ALA A 138 5.08 -0.72 -8.22
C ALA A 138 5.73 -0.70 -6.83
N GLY A 139 6.88 -1.34 -6.65
CA GLY A 139 7.60 -1.32 -5.36
C GLY A 139 8.05 0.08 -4.96
N VAL A 140 8.63 0.83 -5.90
CA VAL A 140 9.15 2.18 -5.69
C VAL A 140 8.04 3.17 -5.34
N ILE A 141 7.00 3.27 -6.17
CA ILE A 141 5.93 4.23 -5.96
C ILE A 141 5.05 3.79 -4.79
N GLY A 142 4.85 2.49 -4.60
CA GLY A 142 4.14 1.94 -3.45
C GLY A 142 4.81 2.32 -2.13
N VAL A 143 6.00 1.77 -1.86
CA VAL A 143 6.69 1.97 -0.57
C VAL A 143 7.24 3.39 -0.46
N GLY A 144 7.88 3.90 -1.52
CA GLY A 144 8.44 5.24 -1.54
C GLY A 144 7.37 6.32 -1.48
N GLY A 145 6.24 6.13 -2.15
CA GLY A 145 5.10 7.04 -2.05
C GLY A 145 4.45 7.01 -0.68
N ALA A 146 4.36 5.84 -0.03
CA ALA A 146 3.91 5.73 1.35
C ALA A 146 4.87 6.45 2.30
N GLY A 147 6.19 6.29 2.10
CA GLY A 147 7.22 7.03 2.83
C GLY A 147 7.13 8.54 2.67
N ALA A 148 6.97 9.01 1.44
CA ALA A 148 6.81 10.43 1.14
C ALA A 148 5.54 10.99 1.79
N LEU A 149 4.41 10.27 1.71
CA LEU A 149 3.14 10.71 2.26
C LEU A 149 3.15 10.69 3.80
N ALA A 150 3.73 9.67 4.42
CA ALA A 150 3.94 9.61 5.87
C ALA A 150 4.82 10.77 6.34
N SER A 151 5.92 11.04 5.63
CA SER A 151 6.84 12.14 5.93
C SER A 151 6.15 13.50 5.80
N PHE A 152 5.34 13.66 4.76
CA PHE A 152 4.54 14.88 4.54
C PHE A 152 3.55 15.10 5.67
N VAL A 153 2.82 14.06 6.10
CA VAL A 153 1.88 14.14 7.22
C VAL A 153 2.60 14.53 8.52
N LEU A 154 3.75 13.94 8.81
CA LEU A 154 4.55 14.30 9.99
C LEU A 154 5.04 15.75 9.94
N MET A 155 5.53 16.21 8.79
CA MET A 155 5.95 17.60 8.60
C MET A 155 4.79 18.59 8.70
N LEU A 156 3.59 18.23 8.22
CA LEU A 156 2.40 19.06 8.37
C LEU A 156 1.96 19.19 9.83
N ASP A 157 2.09 18.13 10.62
CA ASP A 157 1.62 18.09 12.00
C ASP A 157 2.53 18.88 12.96
N GLY A 158 3.84 18.60 12.97
CA GLY A 158 4.78 19.24 13.91
C GLY A 158 6.05 19.81 13.28
N GLY A 159 6.09 19.95 11.95
CA GLY A 159 7.14 20.71 11.27
C GLY A 159 8.55 20.18 11.55
N LYS A 160 9.46 21.08 11.93
CA LYS A 160 10.88 20.78 12.13
C LYS A 160 11.15 19.81 13.29
N SER A 161 10.24 19.70 14.25
CA SER A 161 10.40 18.79 15.40
C SER A 161 10.39 17.31 15.00
N TYR A 162 9.85 16.99 13.82
CA TYR A 162 9.78 15.61 13.32
C TYR A 162 10.83 15.26 12.26
N LEU A 163 11.80 16.15 11.97
CA LEU A 163 12.81 15.90 10.94
C LEU A 163 13.64 14.63 11.19
N ASP A 164 14.06 14.41 12.43
CA ASP A 164 14.82 13.21 12.80
C ASP A 164 13.99 11.94 12.61
N LEU A 165 12.67 12.02 12.89
CA LEU A 165 11.75 10.90 12.68
C LEU A 165 11.49 10.63 11.20
N VAL A 166 11.40 11.67 10.37
CA VAL A 166 11.30 11.55 8.91
C VAL A 166 12.55 10.87 8.34
N TRP A 167 13.75 11.29 8.79
CA TRP A 167 15.00 10.68 8.34
C TRP A 167 15.15 9.24 8.79
N LEU A 168 14.84 8.94 10.04
CA LEU A 168 14.83 7.58 10.56
C LEU A 168 13.86 6.70 9.75
N LEU A 169 12.66 7.21 9.45
CA LEU A 169 11.62 6.52 8.71
C LEU A 169 12.05 6.24 7.26
N LEU A 170 12.65 7.20 6.56
CA LEU A 170 13.10 7.00 5.19
C LEU A 170 14.29 6.04 5.10
N VAL A 171 15.31 6.22 5.93
CA VAL A 171 16.51 5.37 5.93
C VAL A 171 16.17 3.93 6.28
N SER A 172 15.31 3.73 7.29
CA SER A 172 14.91 2.40 7.75
C SER A 172 14.08 1.61 6.73
N HIS A 173 13.44 2.29 5.77
CA HIS A 173 12.61 1.65 4.73
C HIS A 173 13.35 1.41 3.41
N VAL A 174 14.62 1.82 3.28
CA VAL A 174 15.44 1.51 2.10
C VAL A 174 15.55 -0.01 1.85
N PRO A 175 15.80 -0.87 2.86
CA PRO A 175 15.84 -2.32 2.63
C PRO A 175 14.49 -2.88 2.14
N VAL A 176 13.38 -2.38 2.70
CA VAL A 176 12.03 -2.79 2.28
C VAL A 176 11.75 -2.37 0.86
N PHE A 177 12.18 -1.16 0.46
CA PHE A 177 12.01 -0.67 -0.90
C PHE A 177 12.65 -1.59 -1.94
N ILE A 178 13.85 -2.09 -1.65
CA ILE A 178 14.56 -3.05 -2.49
C ILE A 178 13.79 -4.38 -2.52
N LEU A 179 13.39 -4.88 -1.37
CA LEU A 179 12.74 -6.18 -1.25
C LEU A 179 11.34 -6.20 -1.89
N ASP A 180 10.50 -5.20 -1.65
CA ASP A 180 9.18 -5.05 -2.28
C ASP A 180 9.31 -4.94 -3.80
N SER A 181 10.32 -4.23 -4.31
CA SER A 181 10.57 -4.13 -5.75
C SER A 181 10.96 -5.49 -6.36
N ILE A 182 11.84 -6.24 -5.70
CA ILE A 182 12.24 -7.59 -6.13
C ILE A 182 11.04 -8.54 -6.13
N ILE A 183 10.25 -8.54 -5.05
CA ILE A 183 9.05 -9.37 -4.94
C ILE A 183 8.03 -8.98 -6.02
N SER A 184 7.82 -7.69 -6.26
CA SER A 184 6.88 -7.20 -7.28
C SER A 184 7.27 -7.67 -8.69
N VAL A 185 8.55 -7.57 -9.05
CA VAL A 185 9.08 -8.11 -10.32
C VAL A 185 8.87 -9.62 -10.40
N GLY A 186 9.15 -10.34 -9.31
CA GLY A 186 8.96 -11.78 -9.23
C GLY A 186 7.50 -12.19 -9.47
N VAL A 187 6.56 -11.54 -8.78
CA VAL A 187 5.13 -11.81 -8.91
C VAL A 187 4.65 -11.54 -10.34
N ILE A 188 4.98 -10.38 -10.93
CA ILE A 188 4.59 -10.06 -12.32
C ILE A 188 5.18 -11.09 -13.28
N THR A 189 6.45 -11.45 -13.11
CA THR A 189 7.12 -12.40 -13.99
C THR A 189 6.50 -13.80 -13.89
N SER A 190 6.14 -14.25 -12.69
CA SER A 190 5.46 -15.52 -12.45
C SER A 190 4.06 -15.52 -13.04
N LEU A 191 3.29 -14.43 -12.87
CA LEU A 191 1.96 -14.30 -13.47
C LEU A 191 2.00 -14.34 -14.99
N CYS A 192 2.93 -13.62 -15.63
CA CYS A 192 3.10 -13.69 -17.09
C CYS A 192 3.44 -15.10 -17.60
N LYS A 193 4.13 -15.92 -16.79
CA LYS A 193 4.53 -17.28 -17.18
C LYS A 193 3.47 -18.33 -16.90
N MET A 194 2.85 -18.28 -15.72
CA MET A 194 1.98 -19.33 -15.20
C MET A 194 0.52 -19.09 -15.51
N TYR A 195 0.10 -17.82 -15.58
CA TYR A 195 -1.32 -17.48 -15.74
C TYR A 195 -1.52 -16.20 -16.57
N PRO A 196 -1.09 -16.20 -17.84
CA PRO A 196 -1.15 -15.02 -18.72
C PRO A 196 -2.58 -14.50 -18.94
N ALA A 197 -3.61 -15.33 -18.75
CA ALA A 197 -5.01 -14.95 -18.87
C ALA A 197 -5.47 -13.91 -17.83
N VAL A 198 -4.90 -13.88 -16.62
CA VAL A 198 -5.21 -12.85 -15.59
C VAL A 198 -4.71 -11.46 -16.00
N LEU A 199 -3.83 -11.37 -17.00
CA LEU A 199 -3.33 -10.11 -17.56
C LEU A 199 -4.08 -9.66 -18.81
N ASN A 200 -5.05 -10.46 -19.31
CA ASN A 200 -5.84 -10.08 -20.48
C ASN A 200 -6.88 -9.02 -20.13
N ARG A 201 -6.98 -8.00 -20.99
CA ARG A 201 -7.81 -6.81 -20.81
C ARG A 201 -9.32 -7.06 -21.01
N THR A 202 -9.74 -8.25 -21.43
CA THR A 202 -11.00 -8.45 -22.17
C THR A 202 -12.13 -9.15 -21.43
N GLU A 203 -12.23 -9.06 -20.11
CA GLU A 203 -13.41 -9.64 -19.42
C GLU A 203 -14.13 -8.73 -18.43
N ASN A 204 -13.59 -7.59 -17.96
CA ASN A 204 -14.33 -6.75 -17.02
C ASN A 204 -14.20 -5.26 -17.38
N PHE A 205 -15.31 -4.53 -17.24
CA PHE A 205 -15.55 -3.08 -17.49
C PHE A 205 -16.08 -2.69 -18.88
N SER A 206 -17.32 -3.11 -19.17
CA SER A 206 -18.34 -2.27 -19.84
C SER A 206 -19.39 -1.85 -18.82
#